data_AF-A0A0N7F2T1-F1
#
_entry.id   AF-A0A0N7F2T1-F1
#
_cell.length_a   1.000
_cell.length_b   1.000
_cell.length_c   1.000
_cell.angle_alpha   90.00
_cell.angle_beta   90.00
_cell.angle_gamma   90.00
#
_symmetry.space_group_name_H-M   'P 1'
#
loop_
_entity.id
_entity.type
_entity.pdbx_description
1 polymer ?
#
loop_
_entity_poly.entity_id
_entity_poly.type
_entity_poly.pdbx_seq_one_letter_code
_entity_poly.pdbx_strand_id
1 'polypeptide(L)'
;MAQVSWRAEDALVDRVRKAAAAQRRSMNDFMTLVLEAATNPDLVSDEYTRIRERLGRVDLVVTPVPVHVDGDQVGQHSVRPSPEEIEEAMEAAGKGTSLSDLVTDERRR
;
A
#
# COMPACT_ATOMS: atom_id res chain seq x y z
N MET A 1 -16.60 19.93 20.51
CA MET A 1 -15.72 19.75 19.33
C MET A 1 -14.63 20.81 19.40
N ALA A 2 -13.41 20.49 18.96
CA ALA A 2 -12.33 21.47 18.78
C ALA A 2 -11.92 21.46 17.30
N GLN A 3 -11.65 22.63 16.73
CA GLN A 3 -11.14 22.75 15.36
C GLN A 3 -9.62 22.94 15.41
N VAL A 4 -8.89 22.09 14.70
CA VAL A 4 -7.44 22.20 14.54
C VAL A 4 -7.14 22.57 13.10
N SER A 5 -6.37 23.65 12.90
CA SER A 5 -5.70 23.93 11.64
C SER A 5 -4.19 23.84 11.86
N TRP A 6 -3.48 23.32 10.86
CA TRP A 6 -2.04 23.15 10.90
C TRP A 6 -1.44 23.50 9.54
N ARG A 7 -0.17 23.87 9.52
CA ARG A 7 0.61 24.06 8.29
C ARG A 7 1.55 22.89 8.13
N ALA A 8 1.64 22.39 6.91
CA ALA A 8 2.48 21.28 6.49
C ALA A 8 3.04 21.59 5.10
N GLU A 9 4.11 20.90 4.72
CA GLU A 9 4.57 20.89 3.32
C GLU A 9 3.50 20.22 2.44
N ASP A 10 3.26 20.77 1.24
CA ASP A 10 2.28 20.19 0.29
C ASP A 10 2.60 18.72 -0.03
N ALA A 11 3.90 18.38 -0.12
CA ALA A 11 4.38 17.02 -0.30
C ALA A 11 3.97 16.07 0.84
N LEU A 12 3.80 16.55 2.07
CA LEU A 12 3.23 15.77 3.18
C LEU A 12 1.71 15.68 3.05
N VAL A 13 1.03 16.79 2.76
CA VAL A 13 -0.44 16.83 2.57
C VAL A 13 -0.87 15.83 1.50
N ASP A 14 -0.15 15.74 0.38
CA ASP A 14 -0.48 14.79 -0.69
C ASP A 14 -0.14 13.33 -0.38
N ARG A 15 0.86 13.05 0.48
CA ARG A 15 1.07 11.69 1.01
C ARG A 15 -0.10 11.26 1.90
N VAL A 16 -0.55 12.15 2.80
CA VAL A 16 -1.73 11.91 3.66
C VAL A 16 -3.00 11.77 2.81
N ARG A 17 -3.19 12.61 1.77
CA ARG A 17 -4.30 12.52 0.81
C ARG A 17 -4.37 11.14 0.15
N LYS A 18 -3.22 10.65 -0.36
CA LYS A 18 -3.11 9.36 -1.04
C LYS A 18 -3.38 8.19 -0.07
N ALA A 19 -2.87 8.27 1.16
CA ALA A 19 -3.14 7.26 2.20
C ALA A 19 -4.63 7.20 2.59
N ALA A 20 -5.27 8.35 2.81
CA ALA A 20 -6.70 8.42 3.12
C ALA A 20 -7.56 7.90 1.95
N ALA A 21 -7.22 8.26 0.72
CA ALA A 21 -7.93 7.82 -0.49
C ALA A 21 -7.81 6.31 -0.74
N ALA A 22 -6.63 5.72 -0.53
CA ALA A 22 -6.43 4.26 -0.61
C ALA A 22 -7.34 3.49 0.36
N GLN A 23 -7.58 4.06 1.55
CA GLN A 23 -8.46 3.51 2.58
C GLN A 23 -9.94 3.91 2.41
N ARG A 24 -10.29 4.65 1.34
CA ARG A 24 -11.63 5.21 1.08
C ARG A 24 -12.18 6.11 2.20
N ARG A 25 -11.31 6.77 2.97
CA ARG A 25 -11.66 7.69 4.07
C ARG A 25 -11.49 9.15 3.65
N SER A 26 -12.17 10.09 4.34
CA SER A 26 -11.84 11.50 4.19
C SER A 26 -10.49 11.83 4.85
N MET A 27 -9.88 12.93 4.43
CA MET A 27 -8.65 13.46 5.04
C MET A 27 -8.81 13.67 6.56
N ASN A 28 -9.97 14.17 7.00
CA ASN A 28 -10.22 14.49 8.40
C ASN A 28 -10.41 13.22 9.25
N ASP A 29 -11.12 12.22 8.73
CA ASP A 29 -11.30 10.93 9.44
C ASP A 29 -9.96 10.21 9.59
N PHE A 30 -9.16 10.20 8.52
CA PHE A 30 -7.82 9.61 8.52
C PHE A 30 -6.90 10.32 9.52
N MET A 31 -6.84 11.66 9.49
CA MET A 31 -6.06 12.44 10.46
C MET A 31 -6.54 12.22 11.90
N THR A 32 -7.85 12.12 12.13
CA THR A 32 -8.42 11.88 13.46
C THR A 32 -7.97 10.52 14.00
N LEU A 33 -8.08 9.46 13.20
CA LEU A 33 -7.64 8.11 13.56
C LEU A 33 -6.13 8.02 13.80
N VAL A 34 -5.32 8.75 13.02
CA VAL A 34 -3.86 8.82 13.22
C VAL A 34 -3.51 9.52 14.54
N LEU A 35 -4.20 10.63 14.87
CA LEU A 35 -3.98 11.37 16.12
C LEU A 35 -4.48 10.59 17.35
N GLU A 36 -5.62 9.94 17.25
CA GLU A 36 -6.15 9.02 18.28
C GLU A 36 -5.18 7.86 18.51
N ALA A 37 -4.74 7.19 17.45
CA ALA A 37 -3.77 6.10 17.53
C ALA A 37 -2.37 6.53 18.00
N ALA A 38 -2.06 7.83 17.99
CA ALA A 38 -0.81 8.40 18.51
C ALA A 38 -0.92 8.92 19.96
N THR A 39 -2.12 9.14 20.48
CA THR A 39 -2.36 9.74 21.80
C THR A 39 -3.03 8.82 22.81
N ASN A 40 -3.66 7.73 22.38
CA ASN A 40 -4.30 6.75 23.26
C ASN A 40 -3.25 5.87 23.99
N PRO A 41 -3.18 5.89 25.34
CA PRO A 41 -2.22 5.10 26.12
C PRO A 41 -2.52 3.60 26.14
N ASP A 42 -3.76 3.18 25.88
CA ASP A 42 -4.15 1.75 25.88
C ASP A 42 -3.59 0.99 24.65
N LEU A 43 -3.00 1.72 23.69
CA LEU A 43 -2.34 1.19 22.49
C LEU A 43 -0.82 1.05 22.66
N VAL A 44 -0.30 1.15 23.89
CA VAL A 44 1.15 1.14 24.17
C VAL A 44 1.68 -0.28 24.40
N SER A 45 1.76 -1.05 23.31
CA SER A 45 2.58 -2.28 23.22
C SER A 45 3.41 -2.30 21.93
N ASP A 46 4.43 -3.16 21.88
CA ASP A 46 5.56 -3.21 20.94
C ASP A 46 5.38 -2.55 19.54
N GLU A 47 6.31 -1.68 19.17
CA GLU A 47 6.21 -0.80 17.99
C GLU A 47 6.12 -1.56 16.66
N TYR A 48 6.89 -2.64 16.49
CA TYR A 48 6.90 -3.41 15.25
C TYR A 48 5.58 -4.19 15.07
N THR A 49 5.10 -4.79 16.15
CA THR A 49 3.76 -5.40 16.23
C THR A 49 2.67 -4.38 15.94
N ARG A 50 2.76 -3.18 16.54
CA ARG A 50 1.81 -2.08 16.36
C ARG A 50 1.78 -1.54 14.93
N ILE A 51 2.91 -1.45 14.23
CA ILE A 51 2.96 -1.06 12.82
C ILE A 51 2.27 -2.12 11.95
N ARG A 52 2.53 -3.40 12.19
CA ARG A 52 1.89 -4.51 11.47
C ARG A 52 0.38 -4.55 11.68
N GLU A 53 -0.09 -4.37 12.92
CA GLU A 53 -1.53 -4.24 13.21
C GLU A 53 -2.16 -2.99 12.60
N ARG A 54 -1.51 -1.81 12.72
CA ARG A 54 -2.01 -0.55 12.15
C ARG A 54 -2.20 -0.63 10.64
N LEU A 55 -1.26 -1.26 9.93
CA LEU A 55 -1.35 -1.50 8.49
C LEU A 55 -2.40 -2.59 8.16
N GLY A 56 -2.57 -3.61 9.01
CA GLY A 56 -3.56 -4.67 8.82
C GLY A 56 -5.02 -4.19 8.99
N ARG A 57 -5.29 -3.32 9.97
CA ARG A 57 -6.62 -2.71 10.21
C ARG A 57 -7.09 -1.77 9.10
N VAL A 58 -6.27 -1.54 8.08
CA VAL A 58 -6.53 -0.63 6.96
C VAL A 58 -6.21 -1.26 5.59
N ASP A 59 -6.04 -2.58 5.54
CA ASP A 59 -5.77 -3.37 4.32
C ASP A 59 -4.48 -2.96 3.57
N LEU A 60 -3.52 -2.36 4.28
CA LEU A 60 -2.20 -1.97 3.76
C LEU A 60 -1.07 -2.95 4.14
N VAL A 61 -1.35 -3.97 4.96
CA VAL A 61 -0.54 -5.20 4.91
C VAL A 61 -1.07 -6.04 3.75
N VAL A 62 -0.29 -6.15 2.68
CA VAL A 62 -0.37 -7.33 1.81
C VAL A 62 -0.06 -8.53 2.70
N THR A 63 -1.10 -9.21 3.16
CA THR A 63 -0.95 -10.44 3.92
C THR A 63 -0.45 -11.48 2.91
N PRO A 64 0.76 -12.04 3.08
CA PRO A 64 1.21 -13.13 2.23
C PRO A 64 0.21 -14.30 2.36
N VAL A 65 -0.03 -14.96 1.25
CA VAL A 65 -1.38 -15.33 0.77
C VAL A 65 -1.81 -16.76 1.24
N PRO A 66 -2.93 -17.38 0.75
CA PRO A 66 -4.15 -19.13 1.69
C PRO A 66 -3.82 -20.66 1.70
N VAL A 67 -4.53 -21.35 0.79
CA VAL A 67 -4.58 -22.77 0.38
C VAL A 67 -3.33 -23.16 -0.40
N HIS A 68 -2.43 -23.77 0.35
CA HIS A 68 -1.91 -25.12 0.15
C HIS A 68 -1.49 -25.64 -1.23
N VAL A 69 -0.36 -26.37 -1.19
CA VAL A 69 -0.09 -27.54 -2.04
C VAL A 69 -0.68 -28.77 -1.34
N ASP A 70 -1.34 -29.67 -2.06
CA ASP A 70 -2.23 -30.68 -1.47
C ASP A 70 -1.57 -31.67 -0.49
N GLY A 71 -2.25 -31.90 0.64
CA GLY A 71 -1.78 -32.78 1.72
C GLY A 71 -2.30 -32.38 3.11
N ASP A 72 -3.59 -32.04 3.25
CA ASP A 72 -4.26 -31.61 4.50
C ASP A 72 -3.67 -30.38 5.25
N GLN A 73 -2.60 -29.73 4.76
CA GLN A 73 -1.98 -28.55 5.38
C GLN A 73 -1.67 -27.45 4.34
N VAL A 74 -2.40 -26.16 4.34
CA VAL A 74 -4.91 -25.45 3.60
C VAL A 74 -2.04 -25.17 4.15
N GLY A 75 -1.07 -24.72 3.11
CA GLY A 75 -0.31 -23.41 3.03
C GLY A 75 -0.02 -22.78 1.63
N GLN A 76 -0.56 -21.58 1.34
CA GLN A 76 -0.39 -20.74 0.11
C GLN A 76 1.07 -20.19 0.08
N HIS A 77 2.08 -21.00 -0.25
CA HIS A 77 3.49 -20.53 -0.33
C HIS A 77 3.68 -19.38 -1.33
N SER A 78 4.14 -18.21 -0.87
CA SER A 78 4.67 -17.16 -1.77
C SER A 78 6.05 -17.56 -2.27
N VAL A 79 6.09 -18.35 -3.34
CA VAL A 79 7.32 -18.67 -4.07
C VAL A 79 7.82 -17.39 -4.73
N ARG A 80 9.02 -16.95 -4.36
CA ARG A 80 9.72 -15.88 -5.09
C ARG A 80 10.03 -16.41 -6.49
N PRO A 81 9.64 -15.71 -7.58
CA PRO A 81 9.99 -16.12 -8.93
C PRO A 81 11.50 -16.32 -9.09
N SER A 82 11.87 -17.37 -9.82
CA SER A 82 13.24 -17.66 -10.20
C SER A 82 13.82 -16.53 -11.08
N PRO A 83 15.16 -16.43 -11.20
CA PRO A 83 15.77 -15.49 -12.12
C PRO A 83 15.31 -15.67 -13.58
N GLU A 84 15.06 -16.92 -14.00
CA GLU A 84 14.63 -17.28 -15.35
C GLU A 84 13.21 -16.79 -15.65
N GLU A 85 12.25 -16.97 -14.72
CA GLU A 85 10.89 -16.43 -14.83
C GLU A 85 10.87 -14.89 -14.87
N ILE A 86 11.83 -14.24 -14.20
CA ILE A 86 11.98 -12.77 -14.23
C ILE A 86 12.56 -12.32 -15.59
N GLU A 87 13.54 -13.04 -16.12
CA GLU A 87 14.17 -12.73 -17.40
C GLU A 87 13.19 -12.92 -18.58
N GLU A 88 12.42 -14.02 -18.60
CA GLU A 88 11.37 -14.25 -19.60
C GLU A 88 10.29 -13.16 -19.55
N ALA A 89 9.83 -12.79 -18.34
CA ALA A 89 8.85 -11.72 -18.16
C ALA A 89 9.38 -10.35 -18.61
N MET A 90 10.67 -10.07 -18.40
CA MET A 90 11.33 -8.85 -18.89
C MET A 90 11.46 -8.86 -20.42
N GLU A 91 11.83 -9.98 -21.04
CA GLU A 91 11.94 -10.10 -22.49
C GLU A 91 10.56 -10.00 -23.18
N ALA A 92 9.51 -10.57 -22.57
CA ALA A 92 8.13 -10.43 -23.00
C ALA A 92 7.63 -8.98 -22.91
N ALA A 93 7.90 -8.29 -21.80
CA ALA A 93 7.55 -6.88 -21.64
C ALA A 93 8.28 -5.97 -22.63
N GLY A 94 9.55 -6.27 -22.94
CA GLY A 94 10.36 -5.54 -23.92
C GLY A 94 9.88 -5.63 -25.37
N LYS A 95 8.98 -6.57 -25.69
CA LYS A 95 8.37 -6.76 -27.01
C LYS A 95 7.06 -5.95 -27.21
N GLY A 96 6.58 -5.26 -26.17
CA GLY A 96 5.38 -4.42 -26.23
C GLY A 96 5.61 -3.03 -26.85
N THR A 97 4.52 -2.29 -27.07
CA THR A 97 4.58 -0.87 -27.49
C THR A 97 5.31 -0.04 -26.44
N SER A 98 6.28 0.80 -26.85
CA SER A 98 7.02 1.62 -25.90
C SER A 98 6.14 2.68 -25.25
N LEU A 99 6.39 2.97 -23.97
CA LEU A 99 5.77 4.11 -23.28
C LEU A 99 6.04 5.43 -24.04
N SER A 100 7.21 5.56 -24.66
CA SER A 100 7.56 6.71 -25.50
C SER A 100 6.65 6.86 -26.73
N ASP A 101 6.23 5.74 -27.33
CA ASP A 101 5.35 5.74 -28.50
C ASP A 101 3.92 6.12 -28.10
N LEU A 102 3.42 5.55 -26.99
CA LEU A 102 2.11 5.89 -26.43
C LEU A 102 2.01 7.38 -26.07
N VAL A 103 3.01 7.93 -25.37
CA VAL A 103 3.10 9.35 -25.03
C VAL A 103 3.26 10.25 -26.28
N THR A 104 3.82 9.72 -27.37
CA THR A 104 3.96 10.45 -28.64
C THR A 104 2.67 10.45 -29.46
N ASP A 105 1.90 9.36 -29.44
CA ASP A 105 0.59 9.30 -30.11
C ASP A 105 -0.48 10.12 -29.35
N GLU A 106 -0.48 10.07 -28.02
CA GLU A 106 -1.36 10.88 -27.17
C GLU A 106 -1.14 12.38 -27.42
N ARG A 107 0.11 12.83 -27.56
CA ARG A 107 0.47 14.24 -27.86
C ARG A 107 0.19 14.69 -29.30
N ARG A 108 -0.34 13.83 -30.16
CA ARG A 108 -0.73 14.17 -31.55
C ARG A 108 -2.25 14.26 -31.74
N ARG A 109 -3.03 14.06 -30.67
CA ARG A 109 -4.50 14.12 -30.67
C ARG A 109 -5.00 15.39 -29.98
#